data_AF-A0A2J0M6S2-F1
#
_entry.id   AF-A0A2J0M6S2-F1
#
_cell.length_a   1.000
_cell.length_b   1.000
_cell.length_c   1.000
_cell.angle_alpha   90.00
_cell.angle_beta   90.00
_cell.angle_gamma   90.00
#
_symmetry.space_group_name_H-M   'P 1'
#
loop_
_entity.id
_entity.type
_entity.pdbx_description
1 polymer ?
#
loop_
_entity_poly.entity_id
_entity_poly.type
_entity_poly.pdbx_seq_one_letter_code
_entity_poly.pdbx_strand_id
1 'polypeptide(L)'
;MSSPYQDFVRKAKERFAEKQQAKASSKGQYQFTLHSQFKMKQYGLSEQRVRSVIRNPKRREVGIVSKTVAVMQPVSIKKVDGKEVWKQEIWVMFILKNQKQKNGNQDGKMQSFVQQEMRIISAWRYPGVSPKRNPIPEEILRELEDGTILESVDGV
;
A
#
# COMPACT_ATOMS: atom_id res chain seq x y z
N MET A 1 37.44 -16.55 30.31
CA MET A 1 36.36 -17.23 29.57
C MET A 1 35.17 -16.29 29.53
N SER A 2 34.59 -15.97 28.37
CA SER A 2 33.36 -15.17 28.34
C SER A 2 32.24 -15.95 29.04
N SER A 3 31.39 -15.24 29.78
CA SER A 3 30.22 -15.88 30.39
C SER A 3 29.28 -16.36 29.28
N PRO A 4 28.70 -17.58 29.38
CA PRO A 4 27.72 -18.09 28.40
C PRO A 4 26.59 -17.10 28.09
N TYR A 5 26.22 -16.25 29.06
CA TYR A 5 25.23 -15.19 28.89
C TYR A 5 25.71 -14.06 27.96
N GLN A 6 26.98 -13.65 28.07
CA GLN A 6 27.56 -12.62 27.22
C GLN A 6 27.60 -13.07 25.75
N ASP A 7 27.88 -14.35 25.50
CA ASP A 7 27.85 -14.94 24.17
C ASP A 7 26.43 -15.03 23.60
N PHE A 8 25.44 -15.35 24.43
CA PHE A 8 24.03 -15.32 24.03
C PHE A 8 23.60 -13.91 23.62
N VAL A 9 23.91 -12.90 24.44
CA VAL A 9 23.56 -11.50 24.16
C VAL A 9 24.27 -10.99 22.90
N ARG A 10 25.55 -11.35 22.70
CA ARG A 10 26.31 -11.00 21.48
C ARG A 10 25.67 -11.59 20.22
N LYS A 11 25.41 -12.90 20.21
CA LYS A 11 24.74 -13.58 19.08
C LYS A 11 23.34 -13.02 18.82
N ALA A 12 22.59 -12.67 19.87
CA ALA A 12 21.27 -12.06 19.73
C ALA A 12 21.34 -10.67 19.06
N LYS A 13 22.34 -9.85 19.43
CA LYS A 13 22.57 -8.54 18.79
C LYS A 13 23.00 -8.67 17.33
N GLU A 14 23.91 -9.59 17.02
CA GLU A 14 24.38 -9.88 15.66
C GLU A 14 23.21 -10.29 14.75
N ARG A 15 22.40 -11.26 15.19
CA ARG A 15 21.19 -11.68 14.46
C ARG A 15 20.19 -10.54 14.24
N PHE A 16 20.03 -9.67 15.24
CA PHE A 16 19.15 -8.50 15.10
C PHE A 16 19.68 -7.51 14.05
N ALA A 17 20.98 -7.25 14.04
CA ALA A 17 21.63 -6.38 13.06
C ALA A 17 21.54 -6.96 11.63
N GLU A 18 21.83 -8.25 11.45
CA GLU A 18 21.66 -8.96 10.17
C GLU A 18 20.22 -8.86 9.66
N LYS A 19 19.24 -9.05 10.55
CA LYS A 19 17.83 -8.92 10.20
C LYS A 19 17.46 -7.48 9.77
N GLN A 20 18.06 -6.47 10.41
CA GLN A 20 17.85 -5.06 10.04
C GLN A 20 18.50 -4.73 8.68
N GLN A 21 19.68 -5.28 8.40
CA GLN A 21 20.36 -5.14 7.09
C GLN A 21 19.58 -5.84 5.97
N ALA A 22 19.11 -7.08 6.19
CA ALA A 22 18.29 -7.82 5.23
C ALA A 22 16.93 -7.14 4.96
N LYS A 23 16.33 -6.54 5.99
CA LYS A 23 15.11 -5.74 5.84
C LYS A 23 15.33 -4.44 5.07
N ALA A 24 16.52 -3.85 5.18
CA ALA A 24 16.89 -2.65 4.43
C ALA A 24 17.15 -2.93 2.94
N SER A 25 17.77 -4.08 2.61
CA SER A 25 17.98 -4.51 1.22
C SER A 25 16.71 -5.00 0.53
N SER A 26 15.72 -5.50 1.29
CA SER A 26 14.40 -5.89 0.78
C SER A 26 13.34 -4.76 0.79
N LYS A 27 13.74 -3.50 1.03
CA LYS A 27 12.86 -2.34 0.86
C LYS A 27 12.53 -2.21 -0.63
N GLY A 28 11.36 -2.50 -1.16
CA GLY A 28 10.06 -2.83 -0.60
C GLY A 28 9.08 -2.38 -1.67
N GLN A 29 8.22 -3.28 -2.14
CA GLN A 29 7.33 -3.09 -3.28
C GLN A 29 6.40 -1.84 -3.20
N TYR A 30 6.37 -1.14 -2.07
CA TYR A 30 5.46 -0.03 -1.77
C TYR A 30 6.24 1.23 -1.35
N GLN A 31 6.04 2.33 -2.07
CA GLN A 31 6.53 3.67 -1.75
C GLN A 31 5.36 4.53 -1.27
N PHE A 32 5.41 5.07 -0.05
CA PHE A 32 4.36 5.90 0.52
C PHE A 32 4.71 7.39 0.36
N THR A 33 3.85 8.17 -0.27
CA THR A 33 4.00 9.65 -0.32
C THR A 33 3.78 10.27 1.05
N LEU A 34 4.28 11.50 1.26
CA LEU A 34 3.99 12.28 2.47
C LEU A 34 2.47 12.44 2.70
N HIS A 35 1.73 12.67 1.63
CA HIS A 35 0.28 12.77 1.67
C HIS A 35 -0.38 11.46 2.18
N SER A 36 0.03 10.30 1.66
CA SER A 36 -0.49 9.02 2.13
C SER A 36 -0.19 8.80 3.62
N GLN A 37 1.01 9.17 4.08
CA GLN A 37 1.39 9.05 5.49
C GLN A 37 0.56 9.99 6.37
N PHE A 38 0.28 11.20 5.90
CA PHE A 38 -0.59 12.16 6.59
C PHE A 38 -2.02 11.62 6.74
N LYS A 39 -2.66 11.18 5.64
CA LYS A 39 -4.01 10.62 5.67
C LYS A 39 -4.06 9.33 6.51
N MET A 40 -3.02 8.51 6.46
CA MET A 40 -2.90 7.34 7.32
C MET A 40 -2.90 7.70 8.81
N LYS A 41 -2.19 8.76 9.20
CA LYS A 41 -2.25 9.28 10.58
C LYS A 41 -3.65 9.80 10.92
N GLN A 42 -4.25 10.59 10.04
CA GLN A 42 -5.59 11.17 10.21
C GLN A 42 -6.66 10.08 10.44
N TYR A 43 -6.63 8.99 9.69
CA TYR A 43 -7.62 7.92 9.77
C TYR A 43 -7.19 6.70 10.60
N GLY A 44 -6.05 6.78 11.30
CA GLY A 44 -5.52 5.67 12.11
C GLY A 44 -5.32 4.39 11.29
N LEU A 45 -4.63 4.50 10.15
CA LEU A 45 -4.30 3.39 9.25
C LEU A 45 -2.81 3.05 9.36
N SER A 46 -2.50 1.78 9.64
CA SER A 46 -1.12 1.28 9.60
C SER A 46 -0.70 0.92 8.17
N GLU A 47 0.61 0.94 7.90
CA GLU A 47 1.14 0.50 6.61
C GLU A 47 0.72 -0.93 6.27
N GLN A 48 0.70 -1.81 7.27
CA GLN A 48 0.25 -3.19 7.11
C GLN A 48 -1.21 -3.26 6.66
N ARG A 49 -2.07 -2.39 7.21
CA ARG A 49 -3.48 -2.34 6.82
C ARG A 49 -3.64 -1.88 5.37
N VAL A 50 -2.88 -0.85 4.97
CA VAL A 50 -2.85 -0.37 3.58
C VAL A 50 -2.37 -1.46 2.62
N ARG A 51 -1.26 -2.14 2.94
CA ARG A 51 -0.75 -3.26 2.15
C ARG A 51 -1.74 -4.42 2.06
N SER A 52 -2.49 -4.71 3.13
CA SER A 52 -3.54 -5.74 3.11
C SER A 52 -4.64 -5.41 2.10
N VAL A 53 -5.10 -4.15 2.08
CA VAL A 53 -6.14 -3.70 1.16
C VAL A 53 -5.67 -3.82 -0.29
N ILE A 54 -4.40 -3.50 -0.57
CA ILE A 54 -3.83 -3.64 -1.91
C ILE A 54 -3.73 -5.10 -2.35
N ARG A 55 -3.33 -6.00 -1.44
CA ARG A 55 -3.16 -7.43 -1.76
C ARG A 55 -4.49 -8.13 -2.03
N ASN A 56 -5.48 -7.92 -1.17
CA ASN A 56 -6.76 -8.62 -1.22
C ASN A 56 -7.93 -7.61 -1.25
N PRO A 57 -8.07 -6.83 -2.33
CA PRO A 57 -9.14 -5.86 -2.45
C PRO A 57 -10.47 -6.55 -2.69
N LYS A 58 -11.54 -6.05 -2.07
CA LYS A 58 -12.91 -6.46 -2.40
C LYS A 58 -13.41 -5.77 -3.67
N ARG A 59 -12.95 -4.53 -3.90
CA ARG A 59 -13.29 -3.72 -5.07
C ARG A 59 -12.04 -3.03 -5.62
N ARG A 60 -11.95 -2.95 -6.95
CA ARG A 60 -10.89 -2.25 -7.69
C ARG A 60 -11.55 -1.31 -8.69
N GLU A 61 -11.17 -0.05 -8.63
CA GLU A 61 -11.61 1.02 -9.54
C GLU A 61 -10.37 1.54 -10.28
N VAL A 62 -10.37 1.39 -11.60
CA VAL A 62 -9.25 1.80 -12.47
C VAL A 62 -9.64 3.10 -13.17
N GLY A 63 -8.74 4.09 -13.20
CA GLY A 63 -8.89 5.26 -14.09
C GLY A 63 -9.84 6.35 -13.60
N ILE A 64 -10.09 6.48 -12.28
CA ILE A 64 -10.80 7.66 -11.74
C ILE A 64 -9.94 8.93 -11.91
N VAL A 65 -8.62 8.79 -11.81
CA VAL A 65 -7.62 9.80 -12.20
C VAL A 65 -6.65 9.12 -13.17
N SER A 66 -6.16 9.84 -14.18
CA SER A 66 -5.24 9.29 -15.19
C SER A 66 -4.10 8.48 -14.56
N LYS A 67 -3.96 7.20 -14.95
CA LYS A 67 -2.92 6.24 -14.50
C LYS A 67 -2.96 5.84 -13.02
N THR A 68 -4.05 6.11 -12.29
CA THR A 68 -4.20 5.69 -10.89
C THR A 68 -5.18 4.52 -10.76
N VAL A 69 -4.97 3.75 -9.70
CA VAL A 69 -5.84 2.66 -9.29
C VAL A 69 -6.26 2.90 -7.85
N ALA A 70 -7.58 2.88 -7.62
CA ALA A 70 -8.15 2.90 -6.29
C ALA A 70 -8.67 1.51 -5.95
N VAL A 71 -8.34 1.02 -4.76
CA VAL A 71 -8.80 -0.27 -4.26
C VAL A 71 -9.42 -0.12 -2.89
N MET A 72 -10.38 -1.00 -2.60
CA MET A 72 -11.13 -0.94 -1.35
C MET A 72 -11.31 -2.31 -0.72
N GLN A 73 -11.27 -2.32 0.61
CA GLN A 73 -11.68 -3.46 1.43
C GLN A 73 -12.56 -2.99 2.61
N PRO A 74 -13.69 -3.66 2.89
CA PRO A 74 -14.50 -3.38 4.08
C PRO A 74 -13.74 -3.72 5.37
N VAL A 75 -13.96 -2.95 6.43
CA VAL A 75 -13.27 -3.16 7.71
C VAL A 75 -13.71 -4.45 8.39
N SER A 76 -15.02 -4.66 8.44
CA SER A 76 -15.68 -5.81 9.06
C SER A 76 -16.94 -6.10 8.25
N ILE A 77 -16.99 -7.27 7.64
CA ILE A 77 -18.16 -7.77 6.90
C ILE A 77 -19.04 -8.52 7.89
N LYS A 78 -20.32 -8.15 7.92
CA LYS A 78 -21.38 -8.88 8.62
C LYS A 78 -22.34 -9.47 7.60
N LYS A 79 -22.98 -10.58 7.93
CA LYS A 79 -24.07 -11.15 7.12
C LYS A 79 -25.38 -10.92 7.85
N VAL A 80 -26.32 -10.24 7.20
CA VAL A 80 -27.68 -10.02 7.67
C VAL A 80 -28.60 -10.41 6.53
N ASP A 81 -29.53 -11.33 6.78
CA ASP A 81 -30.48 -11.85 5.77
C ASP A 81 -29.80 -12.36 4.49
N GLY A 82 -28.66 -13.05 4.63
CA GLY A 82 -27.87 -13.57 3.52
C GLY A 82 -27.07 -12.52 2.74
N LYS A 83 -27.21 -11.22 3.07
CA LYS A 83 -26.50 -10.11 2.43
C LYS A 83 -25.29 -9.67 3.24
N GLU A 84 -24.19 -9.37 2.55
CA GLU A 84 -23.00 -8.79 3.17
C GLU A 84 -23.20 -7.29 3.42
N VAL A 85 -23.02 -6.86 4.67
CA VAL A 85 -23.13 -5.46 5.11
C VAL A 85 -21.90 -5.06 5.91
N TRP A 86 -21.45 -3.82 5.74
CA TRP A 86 -20.33 -3.24 6.48
C TRP A 86 -20.61 -1.78 6.84
N LYS A 87 -19.97 -1.33 7.92
CA LYS A 87 -20.11 0.05 8.42
C LYS A 87 -19.02 0.99 7.90
N GLN A 88 -17.90 0.45 7.43
CA GLN A 88 -16.74 1.22 7.03
C GLN A 88 -15.95 0.50 5.96
N GLU A 89 -15.36 1.29 5.08
CA GLU A 89 -14.44 0.85 4.04
C GLU A 89 -13.09 1.53 4.22
N ILE A 90 -12.03 0.83 3.82
CA ILE A 90 -10.70 1.41 3.70
C ILE A 90 -10.37 1.48 2.22
N TRP A 91 -10.09 2.69 1.76
CA TRP A 91 -9.70 3.01 0.40
C TRP A 91 -8.21 3.29 0.34
N VAL A 92 -7.58 2.81 -0.72
CA VAL A 92 -6.18 3.07 -1.02
C VAL A 92 -6.05 3.42 -2.48
N MET A 93 -5.44 4.55 -2.77
CA MET A 93 -5.15 5.01 -4.12
C MET A 93 -3.64 4.97 -4.37
N PHE A 94 -3.24 4.39 -5.49
CA PHE A 94 -1.84 4.23 -5.86
C PHE A 94 -1.62 4.25 -7.37
N ILE A 95 -0.38 4.50 -7.77
CA ILE A 95 0.11 4.34 -9.15
C ILE A 95 0.90 3.05 -9.23
N LEU A 96 0.61 2.27 -10.27
CA LEU A 96 1.45 1.15 -10.68
C LEU A 96 2.63 1.71 -11.49
N LYS A 97 3.84 1.68 -10.93
CA LYS A 97 5.03 1.93 -11.75
C LYS A 97 5.28 0.67 -12.58
N ASN A 98 5.12 0.79 -13.89
CA ASN A 98 5.62 -0.24 -14.78
C ASN A 98 7.15 -0.19 -14.67
N GLN A 99 7.76 -1.20 -14.04
CA GLN A 99 9.19 -1.41 -14.24
C GLN A 99 9.36 -1.58 -15.75
N LYS A 100 10.13 -0.69 -16.41
CA LYS A 100 10.57 -0.88 -17.79
C LYS A 100 10.97 -2.34 -17.91
N GLN A 101 10.33 -3.09 -18.82
CA GLN A 101 10.68 -4.49 -19.02
C GLN A 101 12.18 -4.54 -19.25
N LYS A 102 12.93 -5.14 -18.31
CA LYS A 102 14.29 -5.54 -18.61
C LYS A 102 14.14 -6.65 -19.64
N ASN A 103 14.33 -6.31 -20.92
CA ASN A 103 14.51 -7.28 -21.99
C ASN A 103 15.62 -8.24 -21.54
N GLY A 104 15.25 -9.45 -21.16
CA GLY A 104 16.16 -10.45 -20.61
C GLY A 104 15.52 -11.82 -20.62
N ASN A 105 15.67 -12.49 -21.76
CA ASN A 105 15.46 -13.90 -22.06
C ASN A 105 14.08 -14.51 -21.79
N GLN A 106 13.42 -14.81 -22.91
CA GLN A 106 12.28 -15.71 -23.02
C GLN A 106 12.79 -17.12 -22.75
N ASP A 107 12.66 -17.64 -21.53
CA ASP A 107 12.55 -19.07 -21.25
C ASP A 107 12.16 -19.29 -19.79
N GLY A 108 10.98 -19.87 -19.58
CA GLY A 108 10.51 -20.29 -18.25
C GLY A 108 9.35 -19.48 -17.70
N LYS A 109 8.13 -19.93 -18.03
CA LYS A 109 6.87 -19.60 -17.36
C LYS A 109 7.00 -19.69 -15.83
N MET A 110 7.16 -18.55 -15.14
CA MET A 110 6.56 -18.19 -13.83
C MET A 110 7.06 -16.82 -13.32
N GLN A 111 7.37 -15.88 -14.21
CA GLN A 111 8.11 -14.66 -13.84
C GLN A 111 7.22 -13.42 -13.72
N SER A 112 7.41 -12.71 -12.59
CA SER A 112 7.25 -11.25 -12.43
C SER A 112 5.92 -10.59 -12.01
N PHE A 113 5.00 -11.26 -11.30
CA PHE A 113 4.01 -10.50 -10.48
C PHE A 113 4.65 -9.81 -9.25
N VAL A 114 5.91 -10.15 -8.93
CA VAL A 114 6.52 -9.94 -7.61
C VAL A 114 7.20 -8.58 -7.43
N GLN A 115 7.37 -7.76 -8.47
CA GLN A 115 8.20 -6.55 -8.36
C GLN A 115 7.65 -5.30 -9.05
N GLN A 116 6.33 -5.18 -9.19
CA GLN A 116 5.77 -3.87 -9.51
C GLN A 116 5.88 -2.95 -8.29
N GLU A 117 6.75 -1.94 -8.39
CA GLU A 117 6.80 -0.85 -7.42
C GLU A 117 5.48 -0.08 -7.45
N MET A 118 4.78 -0.05 -6.33
CA MET A 118 3.54 0.66 -6.17
C MET A 118 3.79 1.94 -5.39
N ARG A 119 3.40 3.07 -5.97
CA ARG A 119 3.47 4.37 -5.30
C ARG A 119 2.11 4.69 -4.71
N ILE A 120 2.00 4.58 -3.39
CA ILE A 120 0.78 4.86 -2.64
C ILE A 120 0.63 6.36 -2.49
N ILE A 121 -0.46 6.89 -3.02
CA ILE A 121 -0.77 8.32 -3.08
C ILE A 121 -1.56 8.73 -1.86
N SER A 122 -2.65 8.03 -1.56
CA SER A 122 -3.58 8.38 -0.49
C SER A 122 -4.25 7.13 0.07
N ALA A 123 -4.68 7.20 1.33
CA ALA A 123 -5.43 6.15 2.00
C ALA A 123 -6.41 6.75 3.01
N TRP A 124 -7.68 6.37 2.95
CA TRP A 124 -8.73 6.97 3.77
C TRP A 124 -9.77 5.93 4.21
N ARG A 125 -10.57 6.32 5.21
CA ARG A 125 -11.76 5.56 5.63
C ARG A 125 -13.01 6.21 5.08
N TYR A 126 -13.92 5.40 4.56
CA TYR A 126 -15.24 5.85 4.13
C TYR A 126 -16.30 5.31 5.11
N PRO A 127 -17.21 6.16 5.64
CA PRO A 127 -18.31 5.71 6.47
C PRO A 127 -19.41 5.08 5.61
N GLY A 128 -19.71 3.81 5.84
CA GLY A 128 -20.72 3.05 5.09
C GLY A 128 -20.18 2.42 3.82
N VAL A 129 -21.03 2.39 2.78
CA VAL A 129 -20.74 1.81 1.47
C VAL A 129 -20.53 2.94 0.47
N SER A 130 -19.37 2.99 -0.16
CA SER A 130 -19.08 4.06 -1.12
C SER A 130 -19.88 3.91 -2.42
N PRO A 131 -20.27 5.03 -3.06
CA PRO A 131 -20.96 5.01 -4.35
C PRO A 131 -20.17 4.26 -5.43
N LYS A 132 -20.87 3.67 -6.39
CA LYS A 132 -20.24 2.92 -7.50
C LYS A 132 -19.49 3.81 -8.49
N ARG A 133 -19.93 5.06 -8.69
CA ARG A 133 -19.39 5.95 -9.73
C ARG A 133 -18.44 7.04 -9.22
N ASN A 134 -18.59 7.48 -7.97
CA ASN A 134 -17.71 8.49 -7.37
C ASN A 134 -17.36 8.13 -5.91
N PRO A 135 -16.44 7.15 -5.70
CA PRO A 135 -16.04 6.72 -4.37
C PRO A 135 -14.99 7.64 -3.72
N ILE A 136 -14.47 8.64 -4.45
CA ILE A 136 -13.44 9.54 -3.95
C ILE A 136 -14.11 10.73 -3.25
N PRO A 137 -13.83 10.97 -1.96
CA PRO A 137 -14.29 12.17 -1.27
C PRO A 137 -13.83 13.45 -1.97
N GLU A 138 -14.67 14.49 -2.00
CA GLU A 138 -14.35 15.78 -2.63
C GLU A 138 -13.04 16.38 -2.14
N GLU A 139 -12.71 16.18 -0.86
CA GLU A 139 -11.44 16.65 -0.29
C GLU A 139 -10.23 16.14 -1.07
N ILE A 140 -10.25 14.86 -1.47
CA ILE A 140 -9.15 14.23 -2.21
C ILE A 140 -9.13 14.74 -3.65
N LEU A 141 -10.28 15.03 -4.24
CA LEU A 141 -10.36 15.62 -5.58
C LEU A 141 -9.75 17.02 -5.61
N ARG A 142 -10.07 17.86 -4.61
CA ARG A 142 -9.46 19.20 -4.48
C ARG A 142 -7.95 19.11 -4.28
N GLU A 143 -7.49 18.21 -3.41
CA GLU A 143 -6.05 18.01 -3.19
C GLU A 143 -5.31 17.50 -4.44
N LEU A 144 -6.00 16.80 -5.35
CA LEU A 144 -5.46 16.39 -6.65
C LEU A 144 -5.38 17.56 -7.64
N GLU A 145 -6.40 18.42 -7.69
CA GLU A 145 -6.46 19.62 -8.53
C GLU A 145 -5.42 20.67 -8.11
N ASP A 146 -5.25 20.87 -6.80
CA ASP A 146 -4.29 21.81 -6.21
C ASP A 146 -2.83 21.36 -6.40
N GLY A 147 -2.57 20.19 -7.00
CA GLY A 147 -1.22 19.69 -7.32
C GLY A 147 -0.39 19.23 -6.11
N THR A 148 -0.88 19.45 -4.88
CA THR A 148 -0.20 19.06 -3.62
C THR A 148 0.12 17.56 -3.56
N ILE A 149 -0.65 16.74 -4.29
CA ILE A 149 -0.50 15.29 -4.35
C ILE A 149 0.48 14.82 -5.45
N LEU A 150 0.73 15.63 -6.48
CA LEU A 150 1.44 15.25 -7.73
C LEU A 150 2.87 15.79 -7.86
N GLU A 151 3.41 16.52 -6.87
CA GLU A 151 4.72 17.23 -6.88
C GLU A 151 6.00 16.40 -7.11
N SER A 152 5.93 15.22 -7.71
CA SER A 152 7.12 14.45 -8.08
C SER A 152 6.85 13.48 -9.23
N VAL A 153 5.95 13.86 -10.15
CA VAL A 153 5.72 13.09 -11.37
C VAL A 153 6.70 13.48 -12.49
N ASP A 154 7.34 14.65 -12.43
CA ASP A 154 8.16 15.18 -13.54
C ASP A 154 9.65 15.40 -13.18
N GLY A 155 10.26 14.42 -12.52
CA GLY A 155 11.67 14.49 -12.11
C GLY A 155 12.50 13.26 -12.50
N VAL A 156 12.34 12.76 -13.73
CA VAL A 156 13.26 11.80 -14.38
C VAL A 156 13.57 12.27 -15.79
#